data_AF-A0A1H0CWW9-F1
#
_entry.id   AF-A0A1H0CWW9-F1
#
_cell.length_a   1.000
_cell.length_b   1.000
_cell.length_c   1.000
_cell.angle_alpha   90.00
_cell.angle_beta   90.00
_cell.angle_gamma   90.00
#
_symmetry.space_group_name_H-M   'P 1'
#
loop_
_entity.id
_entity.type
_entity.pdbx_description
1 polymer ?
#
loop_
_entity_poly.entity_id
_entity_poly.type
_entity_poly.pdbx_seq_one_letter_code
_entity_poly.pdbx_strand_id
1 'polypeptide(L)'
;MTTKATQQKATEQFEGLFVEPARAYGSLALEYTEKLVGAQLDAARRYSDLSLAQARAWIAVRDADGFKQAFEGQQKAAQDLGDHVKADVEKLSTLNQDYLQKGQKLVEESLKAVGSK
;
A
#
# COMPACT_ATOMS: atom_id res chain seq x y z
N MET A 1 -17.12 27.70 39.59
CA MET A 1 -15.96 27.51 38.68
C MET A 1 -15.47 26.06 38.60
N THR A 2 -15.77 25.19 39.57
CA THR A 2 -15.30 23.79 39.62
C THR A 2 -15.96 22.85 38.61
N THR A 3 -17.26 22.97 38.33
CA THR A 3 -17.97 22.03 37.44
C THR A 3 -17.49 22.05 35.99
N LYS A 4 -17.17 23.23 35.44
CA LYS A 4 -16.63 23.37 34.07
C LYS A 4 -15.24 22.75 33.92
N ALA A 5 -14.35 22.99 34.88
CA ALA A 5 -13.01 22.43 34.87
C ALA A 5 -13.02 20.90 34.99
N THR A 6 -13.92 20.35 35.82
CA THR A 6 -14.11 18.89 35.93
C THR A 6 -14.68 18.28 34.65
N GLN A 7 -15.66 18.95 34.00
CA GLN A 7 -16.18 18.51 32.71
C GLN A 7 -15.11 18.52 31.62
N GLN A 8 -14.31 19.58 31.54
CA GLN A 8 -13.26 19.72 30.54
C GLN A 8 -12.17 18.64 30.70
N LYS A 9 -11.74 18.36 31.93
CA LYS A 9 -10.78 17.29 32.22
C LYS A 9 -11.35 15.91 31.87
N ALA A 10 -12.64 15.67 32.11
CA ALA A 10 -13.29 14.42 31.70
C ALA A 10 -13.37 14.27 30.17
N THR A 11 -13.60 15.37 29.45
CA THR A 11 -13.56 15.39 27.97
C THR A 11 -12.16 15.09 27.45
N GLU A 12 -11.13 15.74 27.99
CA GLU A 12 -9.73 15.50 27.60
C GLU A 12 -9.30 14.05 27.84
N GLN A 13 -9.69 13.47 28.99
CA GLN A 13 -9.44 12.06 29.27
C GLN A 13 -10.19 11.11 28.32
N PHE A 14 -11.43 11.44 27.95
CA PHE A 14 -12.19 10.66 26.99
C PHE A 14 -11.57 10.74 25.59
N GLU A 15 -11.17 11.93 25.16
CA GLU A 15 -10.51 12.14 23.88
C GLU A 15 -9.20 11.34 23.80
N GLY A 16 -8.33 11.43 24.80
CA GLY A 16 -7.06 10.69 24.82
C GLY A 16 -7.21 9.18 24.95
N LEU A 17 -8.18 8.67 25.71
CA LEU A 17 -8.36 7.22 25.92
C LEU A 17 -9.11 6.51 24.81
N PHE A 18 -10.00 7.21 24.10
CA PHE A 18 -10.93 6.56 23.16
C PHE A 18 -10.87 7.16 21.76
N VAL A 19 -10.80 8.49 21.63
CA VAL A 19 -10.89 9.16 20.32
C VAL A 19 -9.55 9.15 19.59
N GLU A 20 -8.46 9.48 20.28
CA GLU A 20 -7.12 9.50 19.69
C GLU A 20 -6.67 8.11 19.21
N PRO A 21 -6.79 7.02 20.01
CA PRO A 21 -6.46 5.68 19.54
C PRO A 21 -7.32 5.27 18.34
N ALA A 22 -8.64 5.51 18.37
CA ALA A 22 -9.53 5.19 17.25
C ALA A 22 -9.13 5.94 15.97
N ARG A 23 -8.78 7.23 16.08
CA ARG A 23 -8.28 8.04 14.96
C ARG A 23 -6.94 7.51 14.44
N ALA A 24 -6.04 7.11 15.31
CA ALA A 24 -4.73 6.58 14.94
C ALA A 24 -4.84 5.24 14.20
N TYR A 25 -5.67 4.31 14.70
CA TYR A 25 -5.97 3.06 13.99
C TYR A 25 -6.67 3.30 12.64
N GLY A 26 -7.65 4.21 12.60
CA GLY A 26 -8.33 4.56 11.37
C GLY A 26 -7.37 5.14 10.32
N SER A 27 -6.43 5.99 10.76
CA SER A 27 -5.39 6.56 9.89
C SER A 27 -4.43 5.49 9.37
N LEU A 28 -4.01 4.56 10.23
CA LEU A 28 -3.15 3.44 9.84
C LEU A 28 -3.83 2.52 8.81
N ALA A 29 -5.10 2.19 9.03
CA ALA A 29 -5.88 1.38 8.09
C ALA A 29 -6.05 2.09 6.74
N LEU A 30 -6.35 3.40 6.76
CA LEU A 30 -6.47 4.20 5.55
C LEU A 30 -5.14 4.27 4.77
N GLU A 31 -4.02 4.53 5.45
CA GLU A 31 -2.68 4.56 4.84
C GLU A 31 -2.35 3.22 4.17
N TYR A 32 -2.66 2.11 4.83
CA TYR A 32 -2.47 0.77 4.28
C TYR A 32 -3.32 0.56 3.02
N THR A 33 -4.61 0.91 3.07
CA THR A 33 -5.53 0.80 1.94
C THR A 33 -5.09 1.67 0.76
N GLU A 34 -4.70 2.92 0.99
CA GLU A 34 -4.22 3.83 -0.06
C GLU A 34 -2.99 3.25 -0.78
N LYS A 35 -2.01 2.75 -0.01
CA LYS A 35 -0.80 2.14 -0.57
C LYS A 35 -1.12 0.84 -1.35
N LEU A 36 -2.03 0.02 -0.83
CA LEU A 36 -2.44 -1.22 -1.49
C LEU A 36 -3.18 -0.94 -2.81
N VAL A 37 -4.13 -0.01 -2.81
CA VAL A 37 -4.87 0.38 -4.01
C VAL A 37 -3.93 1.00 -5.04
N GLY A 38 -3.01 1.86 -4.61
CA GLY A 38 -1.98 2.42 -5.49
C GLY A 38 -1.15 1.32 -6.16
N ALA A 39 -0.69 0.32 -5.40
CA ALA A 39 0.04 -0.82 -5.96
C ALA A 39 -0.78 -1.62 -6.98
N GLN A 40 -2.08 -1.85 -6.73
CA GLN A 40 -2.95 -2.55 -7.68
C GLN A 40 -3.17 -1.77 -8.98
N LEU A 41 -3.35 -0.44 -8.89
CA LEU A 41 -3.49 0.43 -10.08
C LEU A 41 -2.20 0.47 -10.89
N ASP A 42 -1.04 0.55 -10.23
CA ASP A 42 0.26 0.53 -10.89
C ASP A 42 0.49 -0.79 -11.64
N ALA A 43 0.10 -1.92 -11.05
CA ALA A 43 0.19 -3.24 -11.67
C ALA A 43 -0.76 -3.36 -12.88
N ALA A 44 -2.02 -2.93 -12.72
CA ALA A 44 -3.01 -2.97 -13.80
C ALA A 44 -2.58 -2.12 -15.01
N ARG A 45 -2.02 -0.93 -14.77
CA ARG A 45 -1.47 -0.07 -15.82
C ARG A 45 -0.31 -0.75 -16.53
N ARG A 46 0.67 -1.28 -15.78
CA ARG A 46 1.83 -1.98 -16.33
C ARG A 46 1.42 -3.16 -17.21
N TYR A 47 0.51 -4.02 -16.75
CA TYR A 47 0.04 -5.17 -17.53
C TYR A 47 -0.71 -4.76 -18.80
N SER A 48 -1.48 -3.69 -18.74
CA SER A 48 -2.16 -3.13 -19.90
C SER A 48 -1.17 -2.59 -20.94
N ASP A 49 -0.17 -1.83 -20.49
CA ASP A 49 0.88 -1.27 -21.35
C ASP A 49 1.70 -2.39 -22.02
N LEU A 50 2.08 -3.42 -21.26
CA LEU A 50 2.79 -4.60 -21.77
C LEU A 50 1.98 -5.34 -22.84
N SER A 51 0.71 -5.60 -22.56
CA SER A 51 -0.18 -6.34 -23.46
C SER A 51 -0.39 -5.58 -24.77
N LEU A 52 -0.61 -4.26 -24.70
CA LEU A 52 -0.76 -3.41 -25.89
C LEU A 52 0.54 -3.29 -26.69
N ALA A 53 1.69 -3.19 -26.02
CA ALA A 53 2.98 -3.16 -26.68
C ALA A 53 3.25 -4.47 -27.45
N GLN A 54 2.98 -5.61 -26.82
CA GLN A 54 3.14 -6.92 -27.46
C GLN A 54 2.18 -7.10 -28.63
N ALA A 55 0.91 -6.70 -28.50
CA ALA A 55 -0.05 -6.74 -29.60
C ALA A 55 0.42 -5.90 -30.80
N ARG A 56 0.92 -4.67 -30.55
CA ARG A 56 1.47 -3.81 -31.62
C ARG A 56 2.68 -4.45 -32.31
N ALA A 57 3.59 -5.06 -31.54
CA ALA A 57 4.76 -5.73 -32.10
C ALA A 57 4.36 -6.87 -33.04
N TRP A 58 3.38 -7.69 -32.64
CA TRP A 58 2.88 -8.80 -33.46
C TRP A 58 2.15 -8.33 -34.73
N ILE A 59 1.32 -7.28 -34.63
CA ILE A 59 0.62 -6.72 -35.81
C ILE A 59 1.61 -6.12 -36.83
N ALA A 60 2.78 -5.66 -36.37
CA ALA A 60 3.80 -5.06 -37.24
C ALA A 60 4.64 -6.10 -38.02
N VAL A 61 4.52 -7.40 -37.72
CA VAL A 61 5.30 -8.45 -38.40
C VAL A 61 4.91 -8.56 -39.87
N ARG A 62 5.88 -8.40 -40.78
CA ARG A 62 5.70 -8.52 -42.24
C ARG A 62 6.61 -9.57 -42.88
N ASP A 63 7.65 -9.98 -42.17
CA ASP A 63 8.70 -10.87 -42.64
C ASP A 63 9.40 -11.55 -41.44
N ALA A 64 10.41 -12.35 -41.75
CA ALA A 64 11.18 -13.10 -40.75
C ALA A 64 11.95 -12.20 -39.77
N ASP A 65 12.41 -11.03 -40.21
CA ASP A 65 13.11 -10.07 -39.34
C ASP A 65 12.14 -9.42 -38.35
N GLY A 66 10.96 -9.02 -38.82
CA GLY A 66 9.89 -8.53 -37.96
C GLY A 66 9.44 -9.58 -36.94
N PHE A 67 9.36 -10.86 -37.33
CA PHE A 67 9.07 -11.96 -36.41
C PHE A 67 10.13 -12.07 -35.32
N LYS A 68 11.42 -12.04 -35.70
CA LYS A 68 12.54 -12.12 -34.77
C LYS A 68 12.50 -10.96 -33.75
N GLN A 69 12.24 -9.74 -34.22
CA GLN A 69 12.10 -8.57 -33.34
C GLN A 69 10.92 -8.70 -32.38
N ALA A 70 9.76 -9.15 -32.85
CA ALA A 70 8.59 -9.39 -31.99
C ALA A 70 8.87 -10.45 -30.92
N PHE A 71 9.58 -11.52 -31.29
CA PHE A 71 9.97 -12.60 -30.39
C PHE A 71 10.97 -12.15 -29.32
N GLU A 72 12.03 -11.42 -29.71
CA GLU A 72 12.99 -10.82 -28.77
C GLU A 72 12.30 -9.83 -27.81
N GLY A 73 11.37 -9.02 -28.34
CA GLY A 73 10.53 -8.13 -27.54
C GLY A 73 9.66 -8.88 -26.53
N GLN A 74 9.11 -10.04 -26.91
CA GLN A 74 8.35 -10.91 -26.01
C GLN A 74 9.21 -11.52 -24.90
N GLN A 75 10.45 -11.90 -25.19
CA GLN A 75 11.37 -12.40 -24.16
C GLN A 75 11.72 -11.30 -23.14
N LYS A 76 11.97 -10.08 -23.62
CA LYS A 76 12.22 -8.93 -22.75
C LYS A 76 11.00 -8.57 -21.89
N ALA A 77 9.82 -8.54 -22.50
CA ALA A 77 8.55 -8.34 -21.79
C ALA A 77 8.34 -9.35 -20.65
N ALA A 78 8.72 -10.62 -20.86
CA ALA A 78 8.62 -11.64 -19.83
C ALA A 78 9.63 -11.43 -18.68
N GLN A 79 10.84 -10.95 -18.98
CA GLN A 79 11.83 -10.58 -17.95
C GLN A 79 11.35 -9.38 -17.14
N ASP A 80 10.93 -8.31 -17.81
CA ASP A 80 10.42 -7.09 -17.17
C ASP A 80 9.20 -7.41 -16.28
N LEU A 81 8.31 -8.31 -16.74
CA LEU A 81 7.19 -8.81 -15.95
C LEU A 81 7.65 -9.53 -14.67
N GLY A 82 8.64 -10.42 -14.78
CA GLY A 82 9.20 -11.14 -13.63
C GLY A 82 9.82 -10.22 -12.59
N ASP A 83 10.60 -9.23 -13.04
CA ASP A 83 11.21 -8.21 -12.17
C ASP A 83 10.13 -7.37 -11.46
N HIS A 84 9.06 -7.01 -12.17
CA HIS A 84 7.94 -6.27 -11.59
C HIS A 84 7.15 -7.09 -10.58
N VAL A 85 6.87 -8.36 -10.86
CA VAL A 85 6.20 -9.25 -9.90
C VAL A 85 7.02 -9.36 -8.61
N LYS A 86 8.34 -9.52 -8.73
CA LYS A 86 9.23 -9.55 -7.58
C LYS A 86 9.18 -8.25 -6.78
N ALA A 87 9.25 -7.10 -7.47
CA ALA A 87 9.16 -5.79 -6.84
C ALA A 87 7.80 -5.56 -6.14
N ASP A 88 6.70 -6.04 -6.73
CA ASP A 88 5.37 -5.92 -6.14
C ASP A 88 5.24 -6.80 -4.88
N VAL A 89 5.84 -7.99 -4.86
CA VAL A 89 5.94 -8.86 -3.66
C VAL A 89 6.74 -8.18 -2.55
N GLU A 90 7.89 -7.58 -2.88
CA GLU A 90 8.71 -6.83 -1.93
C GLU A 90 7.91 -5.64 -1.35
N LYS A 91 7.22 -4.87 -2.20
CA LYS A 91 6.38 -3.73 -1.80
C LYS A 91 5.26 -4.16 -0.85
N LEU A 92 4.58 -5.27 -1.14
CA LEU A 92 3.52 -5.80 -0.27
C LEU A 92 4.07 -6.28 1.08
N SER A 93 5.23 -6.94 1.06
CA SER A 93 5.90 -7.40 2.29
C SER A 93 6.28 -6.22 3.19
N THR A 94 6.88 -5.17 2.61
CA THR A 94 7.19 -3.93 3.33
C THR A 94 5.94 -3.26 3.88
N LEU A 95 4.86 -3.19 3.09
CA LEU A 95 3.59 -2.62 3.53
C LEU A 95 3.01 -3.36 4.74
N ASN A 96 3.04 -4.69 4.72
CA ASN A 96 2.60 -5.52 5.84
C ASN A 96 3.46 -5.33 7.08
N GLN A 97 4.78 -5.26 6.92
CA GLN A 97 5.71 -5.03 8.04
C GLN A 97 5.47 -3.66 8.68
N ASP A 98 5.31 -2.59 7.88
CA ASP A 98 5.02 -1.24 8.36
C ASP A 98 3.69 -1.18 9.13
N TYR A 99 2.63 -1.82 8.59
CA TYR A 99 1.33 -1.91 9.25
C TYR A 99 1.42 -2.63 10.60
N LEU A 100 2.11 -3.78 10.65
CA LEU A 100 2.29 -4.54 11.89
C LEU A 100 3.10 -3.77 12.93
N GLN A 101 4.21 -3.14 12.53
CA GLN A 101 5.05 -2.35 13.44
C GLN A 101 4.31 -1.14 14.01
N LYS A 102 3.61 -0.38 13.15
CA LYS A 102 2.80 0.76 13.60
C LYS A 102 1.63 0.31 14.48
N GLY A 103 0.98 -0.80 14.14
CA GLY A 103 -0.08 -1.40 14.96
C GLY A 103 0.41 -1.80 16.35
N GLN A 104 1.57 -2.45 16.45
CA GLN A 104 2.19 -2.79 17.73
C GLN A 104 2.48 -1.54 18.57
N LYS A 105 3.05 -0.50 17.97
CA LYS A 105 3.29 0.78 18.66
C LYS A 105 2.00 1.41 19.20
N LEU A 106 0.93 1.41 18.41
CA LEU A 106 -0.37 1.93 18.85
C LEU A 106 -0.95 1.13 20.03
N VAL A 107 -0.77 -0.20 20.05
CA VAL A 107 -1.14 -1.03 21.21
C VAL A 107 -0.31 -0.63 22.43
N GLU A 108 1.02 -0.53 22.30
CA GLU A 108 1.90 -0.13 23.39
C GLU A 108 1.55 1.25 23.97
N GLU A 109 1.26 2.22 23.10
CA GLU A 109 0.84 3.57 23.47
C GLU A 109 -0.52 3.57 24.18
N SER A 110 -1.48 2.79 23.68
CA SER A 110 -2.81 2.64 24.30
C SER A 110 -2.70 2.01 25.70
N LEU A 111 -1.84 0.99 25.86
CA LEU A 111 -1.57 0.36 27.16
C LEU A 111 -0.89 1.32 28.13
N LYS A 112 0.04 2.16 27.67
CA LYS A 112 0.66 3.21 28.50
C LYS A 112 -0.37 4.26 28.93
N ALA A 113 -1.26 4.69 28.03
CA ALA A 113 -2.30 5.66 28.33
C ALA A 113 -3.29 5.15 29.40
N VAL A 114 -3.63 3.85 29.36
CA VAL A 114 -4.50 3.20 30.36
C VAL A 114 -3.75 2.88 31.66
N GLY A 115 -2.48 2.47 31.57
CA GLY A 115 -1.64 2.03 32.67
C GLY A 115 -0.97 3.15 33.47
N SER A 116 -0.94 4.39 32.98
CA SER A 116 -0.39 5.56 33.67
C SER A 116 -1.32 6.14 34.75
N LYS A 117 -2.09 5.29 35.44
CA LYS A 117 -2.82 5.66 36.66
C LYS A 117 -1.91 5.74 37.87
#